data_AF-A0A1G1BTE4-F1
#
_entry.id   AF-A0A1G1BTE4-F1
#
_cell.length_a   1.000
_cell.length_b   1.000
_cell.length_c   1.000
_cell.angle_alpha   90.00
_cell.angle_beta   90.00
_cell.angle_gamma   90.00
#
_symmetry.space_group_name_H-M   'P 1'
#
loop_
_entity.id
_entity.type
_entity.pdbx_description
1 polymer ?
#
loop_
_entity_poly.entity_id
_entity_poly.type
_entity_poly.pdbx_seq_one_letter_code
_entity_poly.pdbx_strand_id
1 'polypeptide(L)'
;MDVVIEIIQTIFDVLSNIVRYFAGATAEAELRPDLPIVAAIVIILTFMVGSGCWAGAIAEARRHFMKRHFILGFFIPGVYPIFILFAMDVKGAKEREQAWKEKQEKEEQEAAARRLNEEGTATGQKAAAEKSEFDLAYFKRISLDKDGNPTGPWCITFGDTEATAQRIVEALPNAVVIQTQAEDGTNQTIRIPYAKITGCKAVA
;
A
#
# COMPACT_ATOMS: atom_id res chain seq x y z
N MET A 1 -17.41 43.64 -8.64
CA MET A 1 -17.83 43.75 -7.22
C MET A 1 -19.18 44.45 -7.12
N ASP A 2 -19.45 45.46 -7.95
CA ASP A 2 -20.69 46.25 -7.91
C ASP A 2 -21.96 45.41 -8.12
N VAL A 3 -21.95 44.46 -9.06
CA VAL A 3 -23.09 43.55 -9.30
C VAL A 3 -23.46 42.71 -8.07
N VAL A 4 -22.46 42.29 -7.28
CA VAL A 4 -22.72 41.48 -6.06
C VAL A 4 -23.36 42.35 -4.97
N ILE A 5 -22.91 43.59 -4.84
CA ILE A 5 -23.46 44.56 -3.88
C ILE A 5 -24.91 44.90 -4.25
N GLU A 6 -25.20 45.12 -5.53
CA GLU A 6 -26.55 45.41 -6.03
C GLU A 6 -27.53 44.24 -5.81
N ILE A 7 -27.07 42.99 -6.01
CA ILE A 7 -27.87 41.79 -5.71
C ILE A 7 -28.17 41.72 -4.20
N ILE A 8 -27.17 41.96 -3.34
CA ILE A 8 -27.36 41.93 -1.89
C ILE A 8 -28.35 43.02 -1.44
N GLN A 9 -28.24 44.25 -1.97
CA GLN A 9 -29.16 45.34 -1.68
C GLN A 9 -30.58 44.99 -2.13
N THR A 10 -30.75 44.44 -3.33
CA THR A 10 -32.06 43.99 -3.84
C THR A 10 -32.69 42.93 -2.93
N ILE A 11 -31.89 41.94 -2.49
CA ILE A 11 -32.36 40.91 -1.56
C ILE A 11 -32.77 41.54 -0.22
N PHE A 12 -31.97 42.46 0.29
CA PHE A 12 -32.26 43.15 1.55
C PHE A 12 -33.54 43.99 1.48
N ASP A 13 -33.76 44.70 0.38
CA ASP A 13 -34.97 45.49 0.15
C ASP A 13 -36.22 44.60 0.06
N VAL A 14 -36.13 43.46 -0.65
CA VAL A 14 -37.22 42.48 -0.73
C VAL A 14 -37.55 41.93 0.67
N LEU A 15 -36.54 41.51 1.44
CA LEU A 15 -36.74 41.02 2.80
C LEU A 15 -37.35 42.09 3.71
N SER A 16 -36.85 43.32 3.63
CA SER A 16 -37.36 44.45 4.41
C SER A 16 -38.80 44.78 4.07
N ASN A 17 -39.18 44.72 2.79
CA ASN A 17 -40.55 44.95 2.34
C ASN A 17 -41.50 43.85 2.82
N ILE A 18 -41.05 42.59 2.82
CA ILE A 18 -41.82 41.47 3.38
C ILE A 18 -42.05 41.69 4.89
N VAL A 19 -41.01 42.04 5.64
CA VAL A 19 -41.12 42.31 7.09
C VAL A 19 -42.09 43.46 7.35
N ARG A 20 -41.99 44.56 6.59
CA ARG A 20 -42.91 45.71 6.72
C ARG A 20 -44.35 45.33 6.39
N TYR A 21 -44.56 44.53 5.34
CA TYR A 21 -45.89 44.05 4.95
C TYR A 21 -46.52 43.24 6.09
N PHE A 22 -45.79 42.27 6.65
CA PHE A 22 -46.30 41.48 7.77
C PHE A 22 -46.49 42.33 9.04
N ALA A 23 -45.57 43.24 9.35
CA ALA A 23 -45.71 44.14 10.49
C ALA A 23 -46.96 45.02 10.38
N GLY A 24 -47.22 45.59 9.19
CA GLY A 24 -48.44 46.36 8.91
C GLY A 24 -49.70 45.51 9.02
N ALA A 25 -49.74 44.34 8.38
CA ALA A 25 -50.88 43.42 8.46
C ALA A 25 -51.17 42.95 9.90
N THR A 26 -50.13 42.77 10.72
CA THR A 26 -50.26 42.38 12.13
C THR A 26 -50.79 43.54 12.98
N ALA A 27 -50.36 44.78 12.69
CA ALA A 27 -50.85 45.98 13.35
C ALA A 27 -52.31 46.29 12.99
N GLU A 28 -52.70 46.13 11.72
CA GLU A 28 -54.09 46.27 11.25
C GLU A 28 -55.02 45.21 11.86
N ALA A 29 -54.51 44.01 12.11
CA ALA A 29 -55.26 42.94 12.78
C ALA A 29 -55.35 43.12 14.31
N GLU A 30 -54.80 44.20 14.87
CA GLU A 30 -54.67 44.45 16.32
C GLU A 30 -54.05 43.27 17.11
N LEU A 31 -53.30 42.41 16.42
CA LEU A 31 -52.65 41.25 17.01
C LEU A 31 -51.49 41.74 17.87
N ARG A 32 -51.72 41.82 19.17
CA ARG A 32 -50.64 42.03 20.13
C ARG A 32 -49.84 40.73 20.25
N PRO A 33 -48.54 40.72 19.89
CA PRO A 33 -47.74 39.53 20.07
C PRO A 33 -47.67 39.18 21.55
N ASP A 34 -48.19 38.01 21.90
CA ASP A 34 -48.05 37.47 23.25
C ASP A 34 -46.58 37.09 23.46
N LEU A 35 -45.84 37.94 24.17
CA LEU A 35 -44.40 37.80 24.41
C LEU A 35 -44.03 36.41 24.94
N PRO A 36 -44.74 35.84 25.93
CA PRO A 36 -44.61 34.43 26.33
C PRO A 36 -44.66 33.42 25.17
N ILE A 37 -45.63 33.56 24.26
CA ILE A 37 -45.80 32.63 23.13
C ILE A 37 -44.62 32.79 22.15
N VAL A 38 -44.24 34.02 21.83
CA VAL A 38 -43.09 34.30 20.96
C VAL A 38 -41.81 33.71 21.57
N ALA A 39 -41.57 33.92 22.86
CA ALA A 39 -40.43 33.38 23.57
C ALA A 39 -40.43 31.84 23.56
N ALA A 40 -41.59 31.21 23.79
CA ALA A 40 -41.73 29.75 23.73
C ALA A 40 -41.42 29.21 22.32
N ILE A 41 -41.92 29.86 21.26
CA ILE A 41 -41.63 29.47 19.87
C ILE A 41 -40.13 29.57 19.59
N VAL A 42 -39.49 30.67 19.99
CA VAL A 42 -38.04 30.87 19.80
C VAL A 42 -37.26 29.77 20.52
N ILE A 43 -37.58 29.46 21.77
CA ILE A 43 -36.92 28.40 22.55
C ILE A 43 -37.07 27.04 21.86
N ILE A 44 -38.28 26.70 21.41
CA ILE A 44 -38.56 25.44 20.72
C ILE A 44 -37.74 25.36 19.43
N LEU A 45 -37.74 26.41 18.61
CA LEU A 45 -36.97 26.45 17.37
C LEU A 45 -35.46 26.36 17.61
N THR A 46 -34.94 27.07 18.62
CA THR A 46 -33.53 26.97 19.00
C THR A 46 -33.18 25.54 19.42
N PHE A 47 -34.03 24.88 20.20
CA PHE A 47 -33.82 23.50 20.59
C PHE A 47 -33.84 22.54 19.39
N MET A 48 -34.79 22.72 18.46
CA MET A 48 -34.87 21.92 17.23
C MET A 48 -33.65 22.10 16.34
N VAL A 49 -33.21 23.34 16.10
CA VAL A 49 -32.01 23.62 15.30
C VAL A 49 -30.77 23.08 16.00
N GLY A 50 -30.63 23.28 17.31
CA GLY A 50 -29.52 22.74 18.10
C GLY A 50 -29.43 21.21 18.01
N SER A 51 -30.58 20.53 18.11
CA SER A 51 -30.65 19.07 17.94
C SER A 51 -30.27 18.62 16.53
N GLY A 52 -30.74 19.33 15.49
CA GLY A 52 -30.34 19.08 14.10
C GLY A 52 -28.84 19.25 13.88
N CYS A 53 -28.26 20.34 14.38
CA CYS A 53 -26.82 20.60 14.33
C CYS A 53 -26.01 19.50 15.03
N TRP A 54 -26.42 19.10 16.24
CA TRP A 54 -25.75 18.04 16.98
C TRP A 54 -25.79 16.70 16.23
N ALA A 55 -26.95 16.32 15.71
CA ALA A 55 -27.10 15.11 14.92
C ALA A 55 -26.26 15.13 13.62
N GLY A 56 -26.21 16.29 12.95
CA GLY A 56 -25.37 16.53 11.78
C GLY A 56 -23.88 16.34 12.09
N ALA A 57 -23.41 16.92 13.20
CA ALA A 57 -22.02 16.80 13.63
C ALA A 57 -21.62 15.34 13.94
N ILE A 58 -22.49 14.58 14.62
CA ILE A 58 -22.25 13.14 14.86
C ILE A 58 -22.15 12.37 13.54
N ALA A 59 -23.05 12.66 12.59
CA ALA A 59 -23.04 12.01 11.29
C ALA A 59 -21.77 12.33 10.49
N GLU A 60 -21.34 13.59 10.48
CA GLU A 60 -20.11 14.02 9.82
C GLU A 60 -18.88 13.34 10.45
N ALA A 61 -18.78 13.33 11.78
CA ALA A 61 -17.70 12.64 12.50
C ALA A 61 -17.64 11.13 12.16
N ARG A 62 -18.79 10.51 11.89
CA ARG A 62 -18.90 9.10 11.48
C ARG A 62 -18.88 8.88 9.96
N ARG A 63 -18.59 9.93 9.16
CA ARG A 63 -18.48 9.92 7.69
C ARG A 63 -19.79 9.56 6.97
N HIS A 64 -20.92 9.96 7.51
CA HIS A 64 -22.25 9.87 6.90
C HIS A 64 -22.71 11.23 6.35
N PHE A 65 -23.79 11.24 5.56
CA PHE A 65 -24.26 12.45 4.89
C PHE A 65 -25.00 13.39 5.84
N MET A 66 -24.31 14.46 6.29
CA MET A 66 -24.75 15.41 7.32
C MET A 66 -26.19 15.91 7.15
N LYS A 67 -26.60 16.32 5.95
CA LYS A 67 -27.91 16.96 5.70
C LYS A 67 -29.10 16.08 6.11
N ARG A 68 -29.00 14.75 5.92
CA ARG A 68 -30.09 13.82 6.30
C ARG A 68 -30.25 13.75 7.82
N HIS A 69 -29.14 13.69 8.53
CA HIS A 69 -29.15 13.61 10.00
C HIS A 69 -29.53 14.96 10.63
N PHE A 70 -29.19 16.08 9.99
CA PHE A 70 -29.69 17.39 10.40
C PHE A 70 -31.22 17.46 10.34
N ILE A 71 -31.83 17.08 9.21
CA ILE A 71 -33.29 17.12 9.02
C ILE A 71 -33.98 16.21 10.05
N LEU A 72 -33.49 14.98 10.23
CA LEU A 72 -34.04 14.04 11.21
C LEU A 72 -33.88 14.55 12.66
N GLY A 73 -32.72 15.14 13.00
CA GLY A 73 -32.49 15.74 14.31
C GLY A 73 -33.31 16.99 14.58
N PHE A 74 -33.72 17.72 13.54
CA PHE A 74 -34.62 18.87 13.63
C PHE A 74 -36.05 18.44 13.96
N PHE A 75 -36.59 17.44 13.24
CA PHE A 75 -37.97 16.96 13.45
C PHE A 75 -38.15 16.04 14.65
N ILE A 76 -37.09 15.36 15.09
CA ILE A 76 -37.10 14.48 16.27
C ILE A 76 -36.06 14.99 17.27
N PRO A 77 -36.31 16.14 17.91
CA PRO A 77 -35.30 16.80 18.70
C PRO A 77 -34.96 16.03 19.99
N GLY A 78 -33.67 15.98 20.35
CA GLY A 78 -33.16 15.28 21.53
C GLY A 78 -33.04 13.76 21.37
N VAL A 79 -34.13 13.07 21.03
CA VAL A 79 -34.14 11.59 20.95
C VAL A 79 -33.24 11.08 19.81
N TYR A 80 -33.33 11.69 18.63
CA TYR A 80 -32.57 11.26 17.45
C TYR A 80 -31.05 11.40 17.61
N PRO A 81 -30.47 12.56 18.00
CA PRO A 81 -29.03 12.69 18.19
C PRO A 81 -28.49 11.70 19.23
N ILE A 82 -29.23 11.44 20.32
CA ILE A 82 -28.85 10.42 21.32
C ILE A 82 -28.82 9.03 20.70
N PHE A 83 -29.87 8.64 19.96
CA PHE A 83 -29.96 7.34 19.32
C PHE A 83 -28.79 7.09 18.34
N ILE A 84 -28.50 8.05 17.44
CA ILE A 84 -27.44 7.89 16.45
C ILE A 84 -26.04 7.94 17.07
N LEU A 85 -25.88 8.55 18.25
CA LEU A 85 -24.61 8.54 18.98
C LEU A 85 -24.17 7.11 19.30
N PHE A 86 -25.12 6.22 19.62
CA PHE A 86 -24.86 4.82 19.97
C PHE A 86 -25.05 3.84 18.80
N ALA A 87 -26.04 4.06 17.95
CA ALA A 87 -26.40 3.10 16.91
C ALA A 87 -25.54 3.18 15.64
N MET A 88 -24.87 4.31 15.39
CA MET A 88 -24.21 4.57 14.11
C MET A 88 -22.73 4.17 14.17
N ASP A 89 -22.26 3.28 13.30
CA ASP A 89 -20.83 2.97 13.17
C ASP A 89 -20.10 3.94 12.23
N VAL A 90 -18.78 4.01 12.36
CA VAL A 90 -17.92 4.79 11.46
C VAL A 90 -17.89 4.09 10.09
N LYS A 91 -18.36 4.80 9.06
CA LYS A 91 -18.39 4.25 7.69
C LYS A 91 -16.97 3.88 7.23
N GLY A 92 -16.79 2.64 6.76
CA GLY A 92 -15.50 2.11 6.29
C GLY A 92 -14.53 1.69 7.40
N ALA A 93 -14.96 1.59 8.66
CA ALA A 93 -14.14 0.95 9.70
C ALA A 93 -13.96 -0.55 9.43
N LYS A 94 -15.05 -1.27 9.16
CA LYS A 94 -15.03 -2.71 8.86
C LYS A 94 -14.24 -3.07 7.60
N GLU A 95 -14.38 -2.28 6.53
CA GLU A 95 -13.62 -2.49 5.29
C GLU A 95 -12.12 -2.32 5.50
N ARG A 96 -11.70 -1.32 6.30
CA ARG A 96 -10.28 -1.11 6.65
C ARG A 96 -9.74 -2.22 7.53
N GLU A 97 -10.54 -2.73 8.46
CA GLU A 97 -10.17 -3.86 9.29
C GLU A 97 -10.02 -5.14 8.47
N GLN A 98 -10.92 -5.39 7.53
CA GLN A 98 -10.84 -6.53 6.59
C GLN A 98 -9.61 -6.41 5.69
N ALA A 99 -9.37 -5.24 5.10
CA ALA A 99 -8.18 -5.01 4.28
C ALA A 99 -6.87 -5.19 5.09
N TRP A 100 -6.86 -4.83 6.37
CA TRP A 100 -5.72 -5.07 7.26
C TRP A 100 -5.51 -6.55 7.54
N LYS A 101 -6.58 -7.30 7.82
CA LYS A 101 -6.53 -8.75 8.04
C LYS A 101 -6.07 -9.50 6.80
N GLU A 102 -6.63 -9.18 5.63
CA GLU A 102 -6.23 -9.77 4.36
C GLU A 102 -4.76 -9.48 4.04
N LYS A 103 -4.29 -8.26 4.33
CA LYS A 103 -2.88 -7.91 4.18
C LYS A 103 -1.99 -8.72 5.12
N GLN A 104 -2.38 -8.90 6.39
CA GLN A 104 -1.64 -9.75 7.33
C GLN A 104 -1.62 -11.22 6.88
N GLU A 105 -2.75 -11.76 6.46
CA GLU A 105 -2.85 -13.14 5.97
C GLU A 105 -1.98 -13.34 4.73
N LYS A 106 -1.96 -12.37 3.81
CA LYS A 106 -1.12 -12.42 2.62
C LYS A 106 0.37 -12.34 2.97
N GLU A 107 0.76 -11.46 3.88
CA GLU A 107 2.14 -11.36 4.37
C GLU A 107 2.58 -12.66 5.07
N GLU A 108 1.71 -13.29 5.85
CA GLU A 108 1.98 -14.56 6.52
C GLU A 108 2.10 -15.73 5.52
N GLN A 109 1.22 -15.78 4.51
CA GLN A 109 1.31 -16.77 3.43
C GLN A 109 2.58 -16.59 2.59
N GLU A 110 2.96 -15.36 2.24
CA GLU A 110 4.21 -15.08 1.53
C GLU A 110 5.43 -15.46 2.38
N ALA A 111 5.41 -15.18 3.69
CA ALA A 111 6.47 -15.59 4.61
C ALA A 111 6.57 -17.13 4.74
N ALA A 112 5.44 -17.84 4.81
CA ALA A 112 5.41 -19.29 4.85
C ALA A 112 5.92 -19.91 3.53
N ALA A 113 5.53 -19.37 2.37
CA ALA A 113 6.01 -19.81 1.07
C ALA A 113 7.52 -19.61 0.90
N ARG A 114 8.08 -18.50 1.42
CA ARG A 114 9.54 -18.27 1.44
C ARG A 114 10.27 -19.33 2.25
N ARG A 115 9.77 -19.70 3.43
CA ARG A 115 10.37 -20.75 4.28
C ARG A 115 10.39 -22.11 3.58
N LEU A 116 9.28 -22.50 2.93
CA LEU A 116 9.20 -23.76 2.18
C LEU A 116 10.15 -23.80 0.98
N ASN A 117 10.32 -22.68 0.28
CA ASN A 117 11.28 -22.59 -0.83
C ASN A 117 12.72 -22.69 -0.32
N GLU A 118 13.08 -22.00 0.76
CA GLU A 118 14.42 -22.06 1.37
C GLU A 118 14.75 -23.50 1.83
N GLU A 119 13.81 -24.21 2.46
CA GLU A 119 13.97 -25.61 2.86
C GLU A 119 14.06 -26.56 1.64
N GLY A 120 13.26 -26.32 0.60
CA GLY A 120 13.30 -27.08 -0.66
C GLY A 120 14.62 -26.91 -1.42
N THR A 121 15.20 -25.71 -1.44
CA THR A 121 16.50 -25.46 -2.09
C THR A 121 17.66 -26.05 -1.31
N ALA A 122 17.61 -26.03 0.03
CA ALA A 122 18.61 -26.67 0.89
C ALA A 122 18.60 -28.21 0.78
N THR A 123 17.41 -28.80 0.55
CA THR A 123 17.26 -30.25 0.39
C THR A 123 17.61 -30.70 -1.04
N GLY A 124 17.28 -29.90 -2.06
CA GLY A 124 17.65 -30.16 -3.46
C GLY A 124 19.15 -30.03 -3.75
N GLN A 125 19.86 -29.16 -3.03
CA GLN A 125 21.33 -29.06 -3.14
C GLN A 125 22.09 -30.18 -2.43
N LYS A 126 21.47 -30.91 -1.50
CA LYS A 126 22.08 -32.09 -0.86
C LYS A 126 21.94 -33.38 -1.67
N ALA A 127 20.95 -33.47 -2.57
CA ALA A 127 20.69 -34.67 -3.37
C ALA A 127 21.47 -34.72 -4.71
N ALA A 128 21.99 -33.59 -5.21
CA ALA A 128 22.79 -33.54 -6.44
C ALA A 128 24.31 -33.62 -6.20
N ALA A 129 24.74 -33.93 -4.97
CA ALA A 129 26.13 -34.21 -4.63
C ALA A 129 26.43 -35.72 -4.71
N GLU A 130 25.94 -36.40 -5.76
CA GLU A 130 26.53 -37.67 -6.16
C GLU A 130 27.81 -37.36 -6.95
N LYS A 131 28.95 -37.50 -6.23
CA LYS A 131 30.34 -37.60 -6.71
C LYS A 131 30.54 -37.29 -8.20
N SER A 132 30.61 -36.02 -8.57
CA SER A 132 31.33 -35.63 -9.78
C SER A 132 32.82 -35.62 -9.45
N GLU A 133 33.65 -36.14 -10.35
CA GLU A 133 35.12 -36.14 -10.23
C GLU A 133 35.72 -34.72 -10.21
N PHE A 134 34.92 -33.73 -10.61
CA PHE A 134 35.29 -32.33 -10.81
C PHE A 134 34.64 -31.45 -9.75
N ASP A 135 35.20 -31.45 -8.54
CA ASP A 135 34.70 -30.68 -7.40
C ASP A 135 35.58 -29.45 -7.07
N LEU A 136 35.18 -28.71 -6.03
CA LEU A 136 35.92 -27.56 -5.51
C LEU A 136 37.39 -27.91 -5.20
N ALA A 137 37.64 -29.08 -4.62
CA ALA A 137 38.97 -29.50 -4.21
C ALA A 137 39.86 -29.80 -5.43
N TYR A 138 39.29 -30.40 -6.47
CA TYR A 138 39.98 -30.64 -7.74
C TYR A 138 40.47 -29.33 -8.36
N PHE A 139 39.58 -28.34 -8.56
CA PHE A 139 39.94 -27.08 -9.21
C PHE A 139 40.86 -26.20 -8.37
N LYS A 140 40.74 -26.22 -7.04
CA LYS A 140 41.71 -25.54 -6.15
C LYS A 140 43.12 -26.14 -6.23
N ARG A 141 43.21 -27.45 -6.44
CA ARG A 141 44.50 -28.14 -6.56
C ARG A 141 45.19 -27.81 -7.88
N ILE A 142 44.44 -27.68 -8.97
CA ILE A 142 45.00 -27.44 -10.31
C ILE A 142 45.07 -25.97 -10.70
N SER A 143 44.63 -25.03 -9.85
CA SER A 143 44.66 -23.59 -10.13
C SER A 143 46.00 -22.93 -9.86
N LEU A 144 46.86 -23.54 -9.02
CA LEU A 144 48.15 -22.99 -8.61
C LEU A 144 49.24 -24.06 -8.70
N ASP A 145 50.43 -23.68 -9.16
CA ASP A 145 51.63 -24.53 -9.08
C ASP A 145 52.26 -24.46 -7.67
N LYS A 146 53.27 -25.28 -7.41
CA LYS A 146 54.04 -25.33 -6.15
C LYS A 146 54.62 -23.98 -5.74
N ASP A 147 54.86 -23.11 -6.71
CA ASP A 147 55.38 -21.74 -6.53
C ASP A 147 54.27 -20.68 -6.37
N GLY A 148 53.00 -21.08 -6.34
CA GLY A 148 51.85 -20.18 -6.17
C GLY A 148 51.46 -19.40 -7.44
N ASN A 149 52.00 -19.77 -8.60
CA ASN A 149 51.64 -19.16 -9.88
C ASN A 149 50.39 -19.82 -10.48
N PRO A 150 49.51 -19.05 -11.16
CA PRO A 150 48.34 -19.60 -11.81
C PRO A 150 48.73 -20.56 -12.94
N THR A 151 48.16 -21.75 -12.94
CA THR A 151 48.41 -22.81 -13.92
C THR A 151 47.39 -22.77 -15.05
N GLY A 152 47.87 -23.06 -16.27
CA GLY A 152 47.09 -23.11 -17.50
C GLY A 152 48.02 -23.07 -18.73
N PRO A 153 47.49 -23.22 -19.96
CA PRO A 153 46.08 -23.29 -20.31
C PRO A 153 45.41 -24.67 -20.10
N TRP A 154 44.10 -24.66 -19.84
CA TRP A 154 43.26 -25.86 -19.63
C TRP A 154 42.15 -25.94 -20.67
N CYS A 155 41.85 -27.14 -21.17
CA CYS A 155 40.67 -27.41 -21.97
C CYS A 155 39.60 -28.05 -21.08
N ILE A 156 38.45 -27.39 -20.95
CA ILE A 156 37.32 -27.84 -20.14
C ILE A 156 36.15 -28.16 -21.06
N THR A 157 35.69 -29.39 -21.00
CA THR A 157 34.51 -29.87 -21.72
C THR A 157 33.30 -29.80 -20.79
N PHE A 158 32.25 -29.11 -21.23
CA PHE A 158 30.97 -29.05 -20.53
C PHE A 158 29.81 -29.20 -21.52
N GLY A 159 29.01 -30.26 -21.36
CA GLY A 159 28.05 -30.66 -22.39
C GLY A 159 28.76 -31.01 -23.70
N ASP A 160 28.31 -30.40 -24.81
CA ASP A 160 28.87 -30.57 -26.16
C ASP A 160 29.85 -29.45 -26.56
N THR A 161 30.29 -28.64 -25.61
CA THR A 161 31.16 -27.47 -25.87
C THR A 161 32.49 -27.62 -25.14
N GLU A 162 33.57 -27.28 -25.83
CA GLU A 162 34.91 -27.17 -25.27
C GLU A 162 35.29 -25.70 -25.11
N ALA A 163 35.82 -25.33 -23.94
CA ALA A 163 36.38 -24.01 -23.72
C ALA A 163 37.84 -24.10 -23.28
N THR A 164 38.69 -23.32 -23.95
CA THR A 164 40.10 -23.15 -23.57
C THR A 164 40.22 -22.04 -22.54
N ALA A 165 40.42 -22.42 -21.28
CA ALA A 165 40.71 -21.53 -20.18
C ALA A 165 42.20 -21.18 -20.16
N GLN A 166 42.56 -19.91 -20.26
CA GLN A 166 43.94 -19.45 -20.05
C GLN A 166 44.37 -19.68 -18.60
N ARG A 167 43.47 -19.43 -17.64
CA ARG A 167 43.67 -19.73 -16.22
C ARG A 167 42.34 -19.90 -15.49
N ILE A 168 42.43 -20.57 -14.34
CA ILE A 168 41.34 -20.64 -13.37
C ILE A 168 41.43 -19.39 -12.49
N VAL A 169 40.37 -18.59 -12.44
CA VAL A 169 40.30 -17.34 -11.68
C VAL A 169 39.90 -17.63 -10.24
N GLU A 170 38.86 -18.42 -10.06
CA GLU A 170 38.31 -18.73 -8.74
C GLU A 170 37.53 -20.05 -8.77
N ALA A 171 37.63 -20.81 -7.68
CA ALA A 171 36.82 -22.01 -7.47
C ALA A 171 35.77 -21.70 -6.39
N LEU A 172 34.50 -21.63 -6.79
CA LEU A 172 33.35 -21.38 -5.92
C LEU A 172 32.70 -22.70 -5.50
N PRO A 173 31.96 -22.76 -4.38
CA PRO A 173 31.38 -24.02 -3.88
C PRO A 173 30.58 -24.83 -4.91
N ASN A 174 29.93 -24.15 -5.88
CA ASN A 174 29.04 -24.77 -6.86
C ASN A 174 29.51 -24.60 -8.32
N ALA A 175 30.64 -23.94 -8.58
CA ALA A 175 31.09 -23.62 -9.94
C ALA A 175 32.57 -23.20 -9.99
N VAL A 176 33.23 -23.41 -11.13
CA VAL A 176 34.55 -22.81 -11.42
C VAL A 176 34.39 -21.56 -12.28
N VAL A 177 35.18 -20.54 -11.98
CA VAL A 177 35.31 -19.32 -12.79
C VAL A 177 36.63 -19.40 -13.54
N ILE A 178 36.54 -19.38 -14.87
CA ILE A 178 37.69 -19.46 -15.77
C ILE A 178 37.81 -18.19 -16.59
N GLN A 179 39.03 -17.87 -17.00
CA GLN A 179 39.30 -16.79 -17.95
C GLN A 179 39.60 -17.39 -19.32
N THR A 180 38.84 -17.00 -20.33
CA THR A 180 39.03 -17.41 -21.73
C THR A 180 39.35 -16.19 -22.58
N GLN A 181 40.03 -16.40 -23.72
CA GLN A 181 40.23 -15.35 -24.70
C GLN A 181 39.11 -15.40 -25.74
N ALA A 182 38.44 -14.28 -25.99
CA ALA A 182 37.49 -14.14 -27.07
C ALA A 182 38.21 -13.91 -28.41
N GLU A 183 37.49 -14.09 -29.53
CA GLU A 183 38.05 -13.94 -30.90
C GLU A 183 38.60 -12.52 -31.17
N ASP A 184 38.11 -11.52 -30.43
CA ASP A 184 38.56 -10.13 -30.48
C ASP A 184 39.84 -9.87 -29.64
N GLY A 185 40.42 -10.91 -29.05
CA GLY A 185 41.59 -10.84 -28.19
C GLY A 185 41.32 -10.35 -26.78
N THR A 186 40.07 -10.04 -26.43
CA THR A 186 39.69 -9.60 -25.07
C THR A 186 39.55 -10.81 -24.14
N ASN A 187 39.86 -10.59 -22.86
CA ASN A 187 39.71 -11.63 -21.86
C ASN A 187 38.31 -11.58 -21.24
N GLN A 188 37.57 -12.67 -21.33
CA GLN A 188 36.25 -12.83 -20.71
C GLN A 188 36.30 -13.84 -19.57
N THR A 189 35.43 -13.67 -18.57
CA THR A 189 35.31 -14.59 -17.44
C THR A 189 34.02 -15.37 -17.55
N ILE A 190 34.09 -16.69 -17.42
CA ILE A 190 32.95 -17.60 -17.58
C ILE A 190 32.83 -18.44 -16.30
N ARG A 191 31.61 -18.56 -15.81
CA ARG A 191 31.28 -19.40 -14.65
C ARG A 191 30.63 -20.70 -15.11
N ILE A 192 31.27 -21.82 -14.82
CA ILE A 192 30.81 -23.16 -15.22
C ILE A 192 30.43 -23.97 -13.98
N PRO A 193 29.16 -24.38 -13.82
CA PRO A 193 28.75 -25.26 -12.73
C PRO A 193 29.44 -26.63 -12.80
N TYR A 194 29.90 -27.15 -11.66
CA TYR A 194 30.60 -28.45 -11.59
C TYR A 194 29.78 -29.61 -12.16
N ALA A 195 28.47 -29.57 -11.94
CA ALA A 195 27.53 -30.57 -12.45
C ALA A 195 27.50 -30.67 -14.00
N LYS A 196 28.02 -29.67 -14.72
CA LYS A 196 28.03 -29.65 -16.18
C LYS A 196 29.37 -30.06 -16.79
N ILE A 197 30.42 -30.22 -15.99
CA ILE A 197 31.77 -30.52 -16.46
C ILE A 197 31.91 -32.03 -16.70
N THR A 198 32.27 -32.39 -17.92
CA THR A 198 32.46 -33.78 -18.34
C THR A 198 33.94 -34.14 -18.53
N GLY A 199 34.82 -33.15 -18.70
CA GLY A 199 36.26 -33.36 -18.82
C GLY A 199 37.10 -32.11 -18.56
N CYS A 200 38.33 -32.31 -18.07
CA CYS A 200 39.33 -31.25 -17.91
C CYS A 200 40.72 -31.82 -18.22
N LYS A 201 41.46 -31.19 -19.14
CA LYS A 201 42.81 -31.59 -19.53
C LYS A 201 43.73 -30.37 -19.69
N ALA A 202 45.00 -30.53 -19.35
CA ALA A 202 46.01 -29.52 -19.64
C ALA A 202 46.26 -29.45 -21.14
N VAL A 203 46.34 -28.24 -21.71
CA VAL A 203 46.77 -28.02 -23.08
C VAL A 203 48.28 -27.81 -23.01
N ALA A 204 49.03 -28.81 -23.49
CA ALA A 204 50.50 -28.78 -23.56
C ALA A 204 51.00 -27.87 -24.69
#